data_AF-A0A0D2MJ97-F1
#
_entry.id   AF-A0A0D2MJ97-F1
#
_cell.length_a   1.000
_cell.length_b   1.000
_cell.length_c   1.000
_cell.angle_alpha   90.00
_cell.angle_beta   90.00
_cell.angle_gamma   90.00
#
_symmetry.space_group_name_H-M   'P 1'
#
loop_
_entity.id
_entity.type
_entity.pdbx_description
1 polymer ?
#
loop_
_entity_poly.entity_id
_entity_poly.type
_entity_poly.pdbx_seq_one_letter_code
_entity_poly.pdbx_strand_id
1 'polypeptide(L)'
;MRSQQRSSGSVRVYTKPKGKLPDFNEPVVLRRTQCSIEGFCNKLHKTMIKQLKYALVWGTSAKHRPQKVGKDHVLTDEDIVQIIKKV
;
A
#
# COMPACT_ATOMS: atom_id res chain seq x y z
N MET A 1 -6.07 17.62 26.71
CA MET A 1 -6.86 18.06 25.54
C MET A 1 -6.56 17.15 24.36
N ARG A 2 -7.41 16.15 24.08
CA ARG A 2 -7.30 15.31 22.87
C ARG A 2 -7.92 16.11 21.73
N SER A 3 -7.08 16.75 20.93
CA SER A 3 -7.49 17.54 19.78
C SER A 3 -8.30 16.69 18.80
N GLN A 4 -9.50 17.18 18.52
CA GLN A 4 -10.48 16.65 17.59
C GLN A 4 -9.83 16.32 16.24
N GLN A 5 -9.86 15.06 15.83
CA GLN A 5 -9.38 14.63 14.52
C GLN A 5 -10.52 14.80 13.51
N ARG A 6 -10.56 15.96 12.85
CA ARG A 6 -11.45 16.23 11.72
C ARG A 6 -11.25 15.14 10.65
N SER A 7 -12.33 14.44 10.35
CA SER A 7 -12.44 13.31 9.43
C SER A 7 -12.64 13.76 7.98
N SER A 8 -11.78 13.30 7.05
CA SER A 8 -12.11 12.99 5.62
C SER A 8 -10.84 12.81 4.77
N GLY A 9 -10.04 11.78 5.04
CA GLY A 9 -8.93 11.46 4.13
C GLY A 9 -8.64 9.97 4.12
N SER A 10 -9.02 9.31 3.03
CA SER A 10 -8.61 7.93 2.75
C SER A 10 -7.43 7.94 1.79
N VAL A 11 -6.64 6.87 1.79
CA VAL A 11 -5.51 6.66 0.88
C VAL A 11 -5.89 5.55 -0.08
N ARG A 12 -6.02 5.85 -1.37
CA ARG A 12 -6.30 4.90 -2.44
C ARG A 12 -4.98 4.32 -2.92
N VAL A 13 -4.88 3.01 -2.95
CA VAL A 13 -3.67 2.30 -3.41
C VAL A 13 -4.07 1.31 -4.49
N TYR A 14 -3.42 1.41 -5.64
CA TYR A 14 -3.71 0.58 -6.80
C TYR A 14 -2.85 -0.68 -6.80
N THR A 15 -3.48 -1.82 -7.06
CA THR A 15 -2.75 -3.09 -7.08
C THR A 15 -2.10 -3.31 -8.44
N LYS A 16 -0.88 -3.83 -8.45
CA LYS A 16 -0.20 -4.27 -9.69
C LYS A 16 0.28 -5.70 -9.53
N PRO A 17 -0.48 -6.70 -10.00
CA PRO A 17 -0.02 -8.09 -10.00
C PRO A 17 1.19 -8.29 -10.92
N LYS A 18 2.04 -9.28 -10.60
CA LYS A 18 3.19 -9.64 -11.45
C LYS A 18 2.68 -10.05 -12.84
N GLY A 19 3.27 -9.48 -13.89
CA GLY A 19 2.90 -9.77 -15.28
C GLY A 19 1.59 -9.11 -15.75
N LYS A 20 0.94 -8.30 -14.89
CA LYS A 20 -0.25 -7.52 -15.25
C LYS A 20 0.02 -6.01 -15.14
N LEU A 21 -0.81 -5.25 -15.84
CA LEU A 21 -0.91 -3.80 -15.67
C LEU A 21 -1.54 -3.47 -14.31
N PRO A 22 -1.29 -2.28 -13.75
CA PRO A 22 -2.00 -1.82 -12.57
C PRO A 22 -3.51 -1.76 -12.80
N ASP A 23 -4.30 -2.15 -11.80
CA ASP A 23 -5.74 -1.95 -11.79
C ASP A 23 -6.06 -0.58 -11.18
N PHE A 24 -6.62 0.32 -12.01
CA PHE A 24 -7.00 1.67 -11.61
C PHE A 24 -8.50 1.82 -11.30
N ASN A 25 -9.31 0.78 -11.54
CA ASN A 25 -10.75 0.82 -11.32
C ASN A 25 -11.11 0.46 -9.88
N GLU A 26 -10.36 -0.47 -9.27
CA GLU A 26 -10.63 -0.98 -7.92
C GLU A 26 -9.48 -0.70 -6.94
N PRO A 27 -9.35 0.54 -6.44
CA PRO A 27 -8.31 0.86 -5.46
C PRO A 27 -8.60 0.21 -4.10
N VAL A 28 -7.53 -0.20 -3.42
CA VAL A 28 -7.59 -0.54 -2.00
C VAL A 28 -7.59 0.76 -1.19
N VAL A 29 -8.71 1.01 -0.52
CA VAL A 29 -8.88 2.22 0.30
C VAL A 29 -8.41 1.96 1.73
N LEU A 30 -7.34 2.65 2.13
CA LEU A 30 -6.75 2.59 3.47
C LEU A 30 -7.14 3.79 4.30
N ARG A 31 -7.23 3.58 5.62
CA ARG A 31 -7.32 4.68 6.59
C ARG A 31 -5.94 5.31 6.72
N ARG A 32 -5.86 6.64 6.87
CA ARG A 32 -4.57 7.33 7.10
C ARG A 32 -3.79 6.81 8.31
N THR A 33 -4.48 6.32 9.34
CA THR A 33 -3.84 5.71 10.52
C THR A 33 -3.22 4.33 10.25
N GLN A 34 -3.54 3.69 9.11
CA GLN A 34 -3.14 2.33 8.76
C GLN A 34 -2.77 2.23 7.27
N CYS A 35 -1.96 3.17 6.78
CA CYS A 35 -1.57 3.27 5.37
C CYS A 35 -0.18 2.68 5.05
N SER A 36 0.36 1.78 5.87
CA SER A 36 1.62 1.09 5.55
C SER A 36 1.42 -0.06 4.55
N ILE A 37 2.51 -0.60 4.00
CA ILE A 37 2.49 -1.86 3.23
C ILE A 37 1.87 -3.01 4.03
N GLU A 38 2.09 -3.05 5.34
CA GLU A 38 1.43 -4.01 6.23
C GLU A 38 -0.09 -3.78 6.29
N GLY A 39 -0.53 -2.54 6.47
CA GLY A 39 -1.95 -2.17 6.45
C GLY A 39 -2.62 -2.54 5.12
N PHE A 40 -1.93 -2.28 4.01
CA PHE A 40 -2.36 -2.67 2.66
C PHE A 40 -2.51 -4.19 2.51
N CYS A 41 -1.49 -4.97 2.90
CA CYS A 41 -1.57 -6.43 2.86
C CYS A 41 -2.75 -6.96 3.69
N ASN A 42 -2.93 -6.43 4.91
CA ASN A 42 -4.00 -6.85 5.81
C ASN A 42 -5.40 -6.48 5.29
N LYS A 43 -5.52 -5.40 4.51
CA LYS A 43 -6.77 -4.99 3.87
C LYS A 43 -7.15 -5.92 2.70
N LEU A 44 -6.18 -6.41 1.95
CA LEU A 44 -6.38 -7.40 0.89
C LEU A 44 -6.69 -8.78 1.46
N HIS A 45 -5.80 -9.32 2.29
CA HIS A 45 -6.00 -10.59 2.97
C HIS A 45 -4.99 -10.78 4.12
N LYS A 46 -5.47 -11.15 5.31
CA LYS A 46 -4.64 -11.25 6.54
C LYS A 46 -3.40 -12.15 6.43
N THR A 47 -3.38 -13.11 5.50
CA THR A 47 -2.22 -14.01 5.31
C THR A 47 -1.15 -13.44 4.38
N MET A 48 -1.45 -12.40 3.59
CA MET A 48 -0.49 -11.83 2.63
C MET A 48 0.76 -11.29 3.31
N ILE A 49 0.63 -10.69 4.49
CA ILE A 49 1.78 -10.15 5.23
C ILE A 49 2.79 -11.23 5.60
N LYS A 50 2.33 -12.44 5.94
CA LYS A 50 3.22 -13.57 6.27
C LYS A 50 4.06 -14.00 5.08
N GLN A 51 3.47 -13.90 3.88
CA GLN A 51 4.09 -14.21 2.60
C GLN A 51 4.91 -13.06 2.03
N LEU A 52 4.88 -11.85 2.59
CA LEU A 52 5.58 -10.68 2.04
C LEU A 52 7.11 -10.85 2.10
N LYS A 53 7.79 -10.84 0.94
CA LYS A 53 9.25 -10.69 0.85
C LYS A 53 9.65 -9.22 0.80
N TYR A 54 8.99 -8.44 -0.05
CA TYR A 54 9.07 -6.98 -0.17
C TYR A 54 7.92 -6.48 -1.05
N ALA A 55 7.74 -5.16 -1.15
CA ALA A 55 6.87 -4.54 -2.13
C ALA A 55 7.66 -3.65 -3.10
N LEU A 56 7.14 -3.50 -4.30
CA LEU A 56 7.57 -2.46 -5.24
C LEU A 56 6.51 -1.37 -5.25
N VAL A 57 6.92 -0.12 -5.07
CA VAL A 57 6.03 1.04 -5.04
C VAL A 57 6.38 2.00 -6.17
N TRP A 58 5.34 2.44 -6.88
CA TRP A 58 5.39 3.58 -7.80
C TRP A 58 4.45 4.65 -7.25
N GLY A 59 4.96 5.86 -7.01
CA GLY A 59 4.13 6.93 -6.48
C GLY A 59 4.95 8.00 -5.78
N THR A 60 4.28 8.85 -5.00
CA THR A 60 4.92 9.98 -4.30
C THR A 60 5.55 9.57 -2.98
N SER A 61 5.16 8.43 -2.39
CA SER A 61 5.84 7.87 -1.21
C SER A 61 7.21 7.28 -1.50
N ALA A 62 7.50 6.97 -2.77
CA ALA A 62 8.76 6.40 -3.21
C ALA A 62 9.68 7.48 -3.81
N LYS A 63 10.95 7.50 -3.39
CA LYS A 63 11.98 8.43 -3.92
C LYS A 63 12.42 8.03 -5.33
N HIS A 64 12.40 6.74 -5.65
CA HIS A 64 12.72 6.18 -6.96
C HIS A 64 11.58 5.28 -7.43
N ARG A 65 11.35 5.16 -8.74
CA ARG A 65 10.19 4.41 -9.27
C ARG A 65 10.65 3.30 -10.22
N PRO A 66 10.42 2.01 -9.91
CA PRO A 66 9.92 1.49 -8.63
C PRO A 66 10.97 1.56 -7.51
N GLN A 67 10.51 1.72 -6.27
CA GLN A 67 11.33 1.51 -5.07
C GLN A 67 10.94 0.20 -4.41
N LYS A 68 11.95 -0.60 -4.06
CA LYS A 68 11.79 -1.77 -3.18
C LYS A 68 11.64 -1.29 -1.73
N VAL A 69 10.56 -1.70 -1.07
CA VAL A 69 10.23 -1.28 0.29
C VAL A 69 9.84 -2.45 1.19
N GLY A 70 10.00 -2.25 2.50
CA GLY A 70 9.56 -3.18 3.54
C GLY A 70 8.11 -2.95 3.99
N LYS A 71 7.67 -3.73 4.98
CA LYS A 71 6.31 -3.69 5.52
C LYS A 71 5.92 -2.37 6.21
N ASP A 72 6.91 -1.66 6.76
CA ASP A 72 6.71 -0.43 7.53
C ASP A 72 6.65 0.82 6.65
N HIS A 73 6.88 0.69 5.34
CA HIS A 73 6.80 1.81 4.40
C HIS A 73 5.38 2.37 4.35
N VAL A 74 5.27 3.68 4.51
CA VAL A 74 4.00 4.42 4.52
C VAL A 74 3.62 4.79 3.09
N LEU A 75 2.43 4.41 2.68
CA LEU A 75 1.87 4.69 1.36
C LEU A 75 1.16 6.05 1.34
N THR A 76 1.18 6.66 0.18
CA THR A 76 0.47 7.90 -0.14
C THR A 76 -0.69 7.61 -1.09
N ASP A 77 -1.62 8.56 -1.20
CA ASP A 77 -2.75 8.44 -2.10
C ASP A 77 -2.26 8.27 -3.55
N GLU A 78 -2.94 7.38 -4.27
CA GLU A 78 -2.65 7.00 -5.66
C GLU A 78 -1.35 6.21 -5.88
N ASP A 79 -0.70 5.73 -4.82
CA ASP A 79 0.42 4.80 -4.96
C ASP A 79 -0.01 3.50 -5.66
N ILE A 80 0.88 2.98 -6.50
CA ILE A 80 0.76 1.65 -7.12
C ILE A 80 1.68 0.69 -6.37
N VAL A 81 1.13 -0.46 -5.98
CA VAL A 81 1.85 -1.45 -5.17
C VAL A 81 1.83 -2.82 -5.85
N GLN A 82 3.02 -3.41 -6.01
CA GLN A 82 3.19 -4.82 -6.37
C GLN A 82 3.80 -5.58 -5.19
N ILE A 83 3.09 -6.58 -4.69
CA ILE A 83 3.54 -7.45 -3.59
C ILE A 83 4.39 -8.59 -4.14
N ILE A 84 5.62 -8.74 -3.64
CA ILE A 84 6.50 -9.86 -3.95
C ILE A 84 6.50 -10.85 -2.79
N LYS A 85 6.15 -12.10 -3.07
CA LYS A 85 6.05 -13.16 -2.07
C LYS A 85 7.39 -13.83 -1.77
N LYS A 86 7.54 -14.37 -0.57
CA LYS A 86 8.58 -15.35 -0.22
C LYS A 86 8.34 -16.58 -1.08
N VAL A 87 9.41 -17.10 -1.68
CA VAL A 87 9.41 -18.41 -2.37
C VAL A 87 9.44 -19.49 -1.30
#